data_AF-A0A2V9CCH0-F1
#
_entry.id   AF-A0A2V9CCH0-F1
#
_cell.length_a   1.000
_cell.length_b   1.000
_cell.length_c   1.000
_cell.angle_alpha   90.00
_cell.angle_beta   90.00
_cell.angle_gamma   90.00
#
_symmetry.space_group_name_H-M   'P 1'
#
loop_
_entity.id
_entity.type
_entity.pdbx_description
1 polymer ?
#
loop_
_entity_poly.entity_id
_entity_poly.type
_entity_poly.pdbx_seq_one_letter_code
_entity_poly.pdbx_strand_id
1 'polypeptide(L)'
;MPPGSTKATRHTTAGEISVRTERRTQLLDVTAGVAKMVQDSGVQSGICYVYVPHTTAAVLINESDDPAVAADIEGALARLVPQNAGYRHVEGNSDSHIKAALVGSCATIFIGAGQLELGRWQGIFFCEFDGPRTRRLRVKIVAD
;
A
#
# COMPACT_ATOMS: atom_id res chain seq x y z
N MET A 1 -7.88 29.39 -37.92
CA MET A 1 -7.94 29.28 -36.45
C MET A 1 -7.93 27.81 -36.08
N PRO A 2 -7.01 27.32 -35.23
CA PRO A 2 -7.10 25.96 -34.73
C PRO A 2 -8.24 25.87 -33.69
N PRO A 3 -8.96 24.73 -33.60
CA PRO A 3 -9.99 24.54 -32.58
C PRO A 3 -9.34 24.50 -31.20
N GLY A 4 -9.99 25.18 -30.25
CA GLY A 4 -9.50 25.39 -28.89
C GLY A 4 -9.18 24.09 -28.16
N SER A 5 -8.02 24.07 -27.51
CA SER A 5 -7.69 23.07 -26.51
C SER A 5 -8.64 23.24 -25.32
N THR A 6 -9.62 22.36 -25.19
CA THR A 6 -10.35 22.18 -23.93
C THR A 6 -9.31 21.76 -22.90
N LYS A 7 -8.98 22.63 -21.93
CA LYS A 7 -8.20 22.22 -20.77
C LYS A 7 -9.06 21.21 -20.01
N ALA A 8 -8.82 19.92 -20.19
CA ALA A 8 -9.36 18.89 -19.31
C ALA A 8 -8.88 19.24 -17.89
N THR A 9 -9.80 19.63 -17.02
CA THR A 9 -9.52 19.84 -15.61
C THR A 9 -9.14 18.47 -15.04
N ARG A 10 -7.84 18.19 -14.92
CA ARG A 10 -7.36 16.91 -14.37
C ARG A 10 -7.82 16.80 -12.93
N HIS A 11 -8.90 16.06 -12.70
CA HIS A 11 -9.40 15.79 -11.36
C HIS A 11 -8.39 14.88 -10.65
N THR A 12 -7.61 15.49 -9.76
CA THR A 12 -6.68 14.79 -8.87
C THR A 12 -7.23 14.86 -7.45
N THR A 13 -7.44 13.70 -6.84
CA THR A 13 -7.88 13.58 -5.44
C THR A 13 -6.75 12.96 -4.63
N ALA A 14 -6.47 13.47 -3.43
CA ALA A 14 -5.46 12.92 -2.54
C ALA A 14 -5.99 12.85 -1.11
N GLY A 15 -5.59 11.81 -0.39
CA GLY A 15 -5.92 11.65 1.02
C GLY A 15 -5.01 10.63 1.69
N GLU A 16 -5.36 10.27 2.92
CA GLU A 16 -4.62 9.28 3.69
C GLU A 16 -5.55 8.42 4.55
N ILE A 17 -5.09 7.20 4.82
CA ILE A 17 -5.71 6.24 5.73
C ILE A 17 -4.77 6.09 6.94
N SER A 18 -5.32 6.24 8.14
CA SER A 18 -4.62 5.91 9.38
C SER A 18 -4.72 4.41 9.63
N VAL A 19 -3.58 3.74 9.77
CA VAL A 19 -3.49 2.28 9.94
C VAL A 19 -2.92 1.99 11.32
N ARG A 20 -3.72 1.38 12.20
CA ARG A 20 -3.27 0.96 13.53
C ARG A 20 -2.83 -0.50 13.47
N THR A 21 -1.59 -0.76 13.86
CA THR A 21 -0.99 -2.10 13.89
C THR A 21 -0.86 -2.58 15.33
N GLU A 22 -0.94 -3.88 15.55
CA GLU A 22 -0.95 -4.51 16.87
C GLU A 22 0.27 -5.40 17.11
N ARG A 23 0.93 -5.84 16.04
CA ARG A 23 2.13 -6.68 16.09
C ARG A 23 3.32 -5.97 15.46
N ARG A 24 4.52 -6.46 15.76
CA ARG A 24 5.75 -5.96 15.13
C ARG A 24 5.75 -6.17 13.63
N THR A 25 5.40 -7.38 13.19
CA THR A 25 5.19 -7.71 11.79
C THR A 25 3.71 -8.02 11.59
N GLN A 26 3.07 -7.36 10.65
CA GLN A 26 1.64 -7.50 10.39
C GLN A 26 1.30 -7.07 8.96
N LEU A 27 0.65 -7.94 8.20
CA LEU A 27 -0.03 -7.59 6.96
C LEU A 27 -1.49 -7.27 7.28
N LEU A 28 -1.89 -6.02 7.02
CA LEU A 28 -3.25 -5.53 7.23
C LEU A 28 -3.91 -5.27 5.88
N ASP A 29 -5.03 -5.93 5.61
CA ASP A 29 -5.83 -5.64 4.43
C ASP A 29 -6.47 -4.24 4.56
N VAL A 30 -6.12 -3.35 3.64
CA VAL A 30 -6.60 -1.97 3.56
C VAL A 30 -7.44 -1.72 2.30
N THR A 31 -7.78 -2.78 1.56
CA THR A 31 -8.48 -2.73 0.27
C THR A 31 -9.77 -1.95 0.35
N ALA A 32 -10.61 -2.23 1.35
CA ALA A 32 -11.90 -1.55 1.52
C ALA A 32 -11.73 -0.04 1.74
N GLY A 33 -10.70 0.37 2.49
CA GLY A 33 -10.40 1.79 2.72
C GLY A 33 -9.95 2.50 1.44
N VAL A 34 -9.07 1.88 0.66
CA VAL A 34 -8.61 2.44 -0.62
C VAL A 34 -9.75 2.47 -1.64
N ALA A 35 -10.54 1.40 -1.75
CA ALA A 35 -11.70 1.32 -2.63
C ALA A 35 -12.74 2.40 -2.32
N LYS A 36 -13.00 2.66 -1.03
CA LYS A 36 -13.87 3.76 -0.61
C LYS A 36 -13.35 5.11 -1.09
N MET A 37 -12.05 5.38 -0.98
CA MET A 37 -11.47 6.63 -1.49
C MET A 37 -11.62 6.78 -3.00
N VAL A 38 -11.51 5.69 -3.76
CA VAL A 38 -11.77 5.68 -5.21
C VAL A 38 -13.23 6.02 -5.49
N GLN A 39 -14.17 5.35 -4.82
CA GLN A 39 -15.60 5.60 -4.99
C GLN A 39 -15.98 7.05 -4.64
N ASP A 40 -15.52 7.55 -3.49
CA ASP A 40 -15.78 8.92 -3.02
C ASP A 40 -15.15 9.98 -3.95
N SER A 41 -14.13 9.63 -4.73
CA SER A 41 -13.50 10.55 -5.68
C SER A 41 -14.34 10.83 -6.93
N GLY A 42 -15.30 9.97 -7.26
CA GLY A 42 -16.12 10.04 -8.48
C GLY A 42 -15.39 9.71 -9.79
N VAL A 43 -14.08 9.42 -9.75
CA VAL A 43 -13.27 9.10 -10.94
C VAL A 43 -13.72 7.77 -11.55
N GLN A 44 -14.12 7.79 -12.82
CA GLN A 44 -14.61 6.59 -13.53
C GLN A 44 -13.50 5.77 -14.20
N SER A 45 -12.46 6.46 -14.69
CA SER A 45 -11.28 5.87 -15.35
C SER A 45 -10.04 6.63 -14.92
N GLY A 46 -8.95 5.92 -14.62
CA GLY A 46 -7.70 6.55 -14.19
C GLY A 46 -6.76 5.62 -13.43
N ILE A 47 -5.95 6.20 -12.55
CA ILE A 47 -4.92 5.51 -11.77
C ILE A 47 -5.06 5.86 -10.27
N CYS A 48 -5.03 4.82 -9.43
CA CYS A 48 -4.88 4.91 -7.99
C CYS A 48 -3.44 4.60 -7.57
N TYR A 49 -2.74 5.58 -7.01
CA TYR A 49 -1.44 5.42 -6.39
C TYR A 49 -1.60 5.24 -4.89
N VAL A 50 -0.95 4.21 -4.35
CA VAL A 50 -0.88 3.95 -2.92
C VAL A 50 0.57 4.04 -2.48
N TYR A 51 0.86 4.81 -1.43
CA TYR A 51 2.23 5.10 -0.97
C TYR A 51 2.36 5.09 0.55
N VAL A 52 3.42 4.45 1.03
CA VAL A 52 3.78 4.34 2.45
C VAL A 52 4.95 5.28 2.76
N PRO A 53 4.73 6.40 3.47
CA PRO A 53 5.77 7.36 3.86
C PRO A 53 6.53 6.91 5.13
N HIS A 54 6.87 5.62 5.24
CA HIS A 54 7.57 5.03 6.39
C HIS A 54 8.64 4.08 5.89
N THR A 55 9.86 4.21 6.39
CA THR A 55 11.02 3.43 5.92
C THR A 55 11.09 2.01 6.49
N THR A 56 10.18 1.66 7.40
CA THR A 56 10.07 0.36 8.09
C THR A 56 8.70 -0.30 7.86
N ALA A 57 7.95 0.17 6.88
CA ALA A 57 6.68 -0.38 6.46
C ALA A 57 6.56 -0.30 4.93
N ALA A 58 5.64 -1.06 4.34
CA ALA A 58 5.50 -1.21 2.90
C ALA A 58 4.04 -1.37 2.49
N VAL A 59 3.79 -1.42 1.18
CA VAL A 59 2.50 -1.81 0.60
C VAL A 59 2.70 -2.96 -0.37
N LEU A 60 1.82 -3.95 -0.32
CA LEU A 60 1.86 -5.15 -1.13
C LEU A 60 0.49 -5.40 -1.75
N ILE A 61 0.44 -5.84 -3.01
CA ILE A 61 -0.76 -6.43 -3.59
C ILE A 61 -0.56 -7.95 -3.64
N ASN A 62 -1.42 -8.70 -2.97
CA ASN A 62 -1.36 -10.16 -2.93
C ASN A 62 -2.73 -10.76 -2.59
N GLU A 63 -2.80 -12.04 -2.32
CA GLU A 63 -4.04 -12.73 -2.00
C GLU A 63 -4.70 -12.25 -0.70
N SER A 64 -5.99 -11.89 -0.75
CA SER A 64 -6.80 -11.46 0.40
C SER A 64 -7.96 -12.39 0.77
N ASP A 65 -8.02 -13.59 0.17
CA ASP A 65 -9.07 -14.58 0.46
C ASP A 65 -8.65 -15.50 1.62
N ASP A 66 -7.49 -16.15 1.51
CA ASP A 66 -6.94 -16.99 2.59
C ASP A 66 -5.96 -16.20 3.49
N PRO A 67 -6.30 -15.95 4.77
CA PRO A 67 -5.40 -15.27 5.70
C PRO A 67 -4.09 -16.02 5.96
N ALA A 68 -3.99 -17.31 5.64
CA ALA A 68 -2.76 -18.08 5.74
C ALA A 68 -1.66 -17.53 4.82
N VAL A 69 -2.02 -17.01 3.64
CA VAL A 69 -1.04 -16.44 2.69
C VAL A 69 -0.33 -15.25 3.30
N ALA A 70 -1.07 -14.35 3.97
CA ALA A 70 -0.48 -13.21 4.67
C ALA A 70 0.47 -13.68 5.79
N ALA A 71 0.06 -14.68 6.58
CA ALA A 71 0.89 -15.24 7.65
C ALA A 71 2.17 -15.91 7.12
N ASP A 72 2.09 -16.62 5.99
CA ASP A 72 3.23 -17.25 5.34
C ASP A 72 4.22 -16.23 4.79
N ILE A 73 3.73 -15.10 4.25
CA ILE A 73 4.57 -13.98 3.83
C ILE A 73 5.30 -13.36 5.03
N GLU A 74 4.59 -13.11 6.14
CA GLU A 74 5.19 -12.61 7.39
C GLU A 74 6.32 -13.56 7.86
N GLY A 75 6.05 -14.86 7.88
CA GLY A 75 7.01 -15.89 8.29
C GLY A 75 8.19 -16.04 7.33
N ALA A 76 7.96 -15.97 6.02
CA ALA A 76 9.01 -16.05 5.02
C ALA A 76 9.96 -14.85 5.09
N LEU A 77 9.43 -13.63 5.22
CA LEU A 77 10.23 -12.42 5.39
C LEU A 77 11.04 -12.45 6.68
N ALA A 78 10.50 -13.00 7.77
CA ALA A 78 11.23 -13.17 9.02
C ALA A 78 12.43 -14.14 8.89
N ARG A 79 12.29 -15.21 8.08
CA ARG A 79 13.39 -16.14 7.80
C ARG A 79 14.43 -15.55 6.84
N LEU A 80 14.00 -14.83 5.80
CA LEU A 80 14.88 -14.20 4.81
C LEU A 80 15.66 -13.03 5.40
N VAL A 81 15.04 -12.27 6.30
CA VAL A 81 15.63 -11.09 6.94
C VAL A 81 15.44 -11.19 8.46
N PRO A 82 16.27 -11.98 9.15
CA PRO A 82 16.19 -12.13 10.60
C PRO A 82 16.54 -10.83 11.32
N GLN A 83 15.92 -10.56 12.47
CA GLN A 83 16.19 -9.37 13.28
C GLN A 83 17.64 -9.32 13.80
N ASN A 84 18.17 -10.47 14.22
CA ASN A 84 19.46 -10.59 14.89
C ASN A 84 20.57 -11.09 13.95
N ALA A 85 20.63 -10.57 12.72
CA ALA A 85 21.63 -10.97 11.73
C ALA A 85 22.96 -10.20 11.83
N GLY A 86 23.21 -9.50 12.94
CA GLY A 86 24.45 -8.72 13.15
C GLY A 86 24.50 -7.40 12.36
N TYR A 87 23.35 -6.76 12.15
CA TYR A 87 23.30 -5.46 11.46
C TYR A 87 24.01 -4.36 12.25
N ARG A 88 24.61 -3.41 11.53
CA ARG A 88 25.33 -2.27 12.12
C ARG A 88 24.42 -1.21 12.72
N HIS A 89 23.16 -1.14 12.28
CA HIS A 89 22.22 -0.13 12.74
C HIS A 89 21.73 -0.47 14.15
N VAL A 90 22.07 0.38 15.11
CA VAL A 90 21.95 0.11 16.55
C VAL A 90 20.53 0.26 17.11
N GLU A 91 19.60 0.88 16.37
CA GLU A 91 18.20 1.04 16.83
C GLU A 91 17.42 -0.30 16.84
N GLY A 92 17.96 -1.35 16.21
CA GLY A 92 17.43 -2.71 16.33
C GLY A 92 16.27 -3.06 15.39
N ASN A 93 15.98 -2.21 14.40
CA ASN A 93 14.95 -2.40 13.36
C ASN A 93 15.51 -2.43 11.93
N SER A 94 16.81 -2.75 11.78
CA SER A 94 17.44 -2.87 10.46
C SER A 94 16.77 -3.92 9.57
N ASP A 95 16.23 -4.98 10.16
CA ASP A 95 15.43 -5.97 9.42
C ASP A 95 14.16 -5.37 8.84
N SER A 96 13.52 -4.46 9.57
CA SER A 96 12.29 -3.78 9.15
C SER A 96 12.55 -2.88 7.95
N HIS A 97 13.69 -2.19 7.92
CA HIS A 97 14.14 -1.42 6.75
C HIS A 97 14.38 -2.30 5.53
N ILE A 98 15.07 -3.42 5.70
CA ILE A 98 15.38 -4.33 4.60
C ILE A 98 14.09 -4.98 4.06
N LYS A 99 13.19 -5.43 4.93
CA LYS A 99 11.87 -5.96 4.52
C LYS A 99 11.05 -4.90 3.77
N ALA A 100 11.04 -3.66 4.24
CA ALA A 100 10.36 -2.56 3.55
C ALA A 100 10.96 -2.29 2.16
N ALA A 101 12.30 -2.35 2.03
CA ALA A 101 12.98 -2.19 0.75
C ALA A 101 12.71 -3.34 -0.23
N LEU A 102 12.59 -4.57 0.28
CA LEU A 102 12.28 -5.75 -0.54
C LEU A 102 10.83 -5.75 -1.04
N VAL A 103 9.88 -5.34 -0.20
CA VAL A 103 8.44 -5.33 -0.55
C VAL A 103 8.08 -4.11 -1.40
N GLY A 104 8.60 -2.94 -1.05
CA GLY A 104 8.37 -1.68 -1.77
C GLY A 104 7.40 -0.73 -1.07
N SER A 105 7.66 0.57 -1.22
CA SER A 105 6.90 1.63 -0.55
C SER A 105 5.65 2.09 -1.31
N CYS A 106 5.40 1.60 -2.52
CA CYS A 106 4.26 2.02 -3.32
C CYS A 106 3.67 0.89 -4.17
N ALA A 107 2.40 1.06 -4.51
CA ALA A 107 1.67 0.25 -5.47
C ALA A 107 0.82 1.16 -6.37
N THR A 108 0.55 0.71 -7.59
CA THR A 108 -0.28 1.42 -8.57
C THR A 108 -1.35 0.46 -9.07
N ILE A 109 -2.61 0.92 -9.07
CA ILE A 109 -3.78 0.14 -9.48
C ILE A 109 -4.58 0.97 -10.47
N PHE A 110 -5.04 0.36 -11.56
CA PHE A 110 -5.94 1.02 -12.51
C PHE A 110 -7.34 1.19 -11.91
N ILE A 111 -8.04 2.21 -12.37
CA ILE A 111 -9.43 2.49 -12.04
C ILE A 111 -10.24 2.32 -13.32
N GLY A 112 -11.28 1.49 -13.25
CA GLY A 112 -12.22 1.26 -14.34
C GLY A 112 -13.64 1.17 -13.80
N ALA A 113 -14.60 1.79 -14.49
CA ALA A 113 -16.00 1.90 -14.06
C ALA A 113 -16.17 2.38 -12.60
N GLY A 114 -15.28 3.28 -12.15
CA GLY A 114 -15.29 3.81 -10.78
C GLY A 114 -14.84 2.85 -9.69
N GLN A 115 -14.20 1.73 -10.05
CA GLN A 115 -13.69 0.73 -9.12
C GLN A 115 -12.21 0.47 -9.34
N LEU A 116 -11.52 -0.04 -8.31
CA LEU A 116 -10.17 -0.56 -8.45
C LEU A 116 -10.19 -1.83 -9.32
N GLU A 117 -9.37 -1.88 -10.35
CA GLU A 117 -9.20 -3.07 -11.20
C GLU A 117 -8.22 -4.07 -10.56
N LEU A 118 -8.65 -4.67 -9.45
CA LEU A 118 -7.93 -5.76 -8.81
C LEU A 118 -8.41 -7.11 -9.38
N GLY A 119 -7.49 -8.07 -9.51
CA GLY A 119 -7.86 -9.45 -9.80
C GLY A 119 -8.72 -10.05 -8.67
N ARG A 120 -9.47 -11.12 -8.98
CA ARG A 120 -10.43 -11.75 -8.06
C ARG A 120 -9.91 -11.98 -6.64
N TRP A 121 -8.64 -12.35 -6.52
CA TRP A 121 -7.99 -12.68 -5.25
C TRP A 121 -7.10 -11.57 -4.72
N GLN A 122 -6.87 -10.50 -5.48
CA GLN A 122 -5.94 -9.44 -5.09
C GLN A 122 -6.58 -8.49 -4.08
N GLY A 123 -5.89 -8.30 -2.97
CA GLY A 123 -6.10 -7.21 -2.02
C GLY A 123 -4.85 -6.36 -1.85
N ILE A 124 -5.04 -5.16 -1.31
CA ILE A 124 -4.00 -4.21 -0.97
C ILE A 124 -3.70 -4.35 0.51
N PHE A 125 -2.47 -4.72 0.84
CA PHE A 125 -1.99 -4.88 2.21
C PHE A 125 -1.06 -3.74 2.61
N PHE A 126 -1.30 -3.15 3.78
CA PHE A 126 -0.29 -2.42 4.51
C PHE A 126 0.60 -3.41 5.26
N CYS A 127 1.90 -3.39 5.00
CA CYS A 127 2.86 -4.26 5.65
C CYS A 127 3.63 -3.49 6.72
N GLU A 128 3.35 -3.77 7.99
CA GLU A 128 4.14 -3.29 9.13
C GLU A 128 5.30 -4.24 9.40
N PHE A 129 6.49 -3.70 9.68
CA PHE A 129 7.65 -4.50 10.09
C PHE A 129 8.31 -4.00 11.39
N ASP A 130 7.89 -2.85 11.92
CA ASP A 130 8.42 -2.23 13.14
C ASP A 130 7.28 -1.73 14.06
N GLY A 131 6.18 -2.49 14.13
CA GLY A 131 5.04 -2.19 14.99
C GLY A 131 5.24 -2.62 16.46
N PRO A 132 4.22 -2.43 17.33
CA PRO A 132 2.93 -1.81 17.03
C PRO A 132 3.01 -0.27 16.99
N ARG A 133 2.45 0.33 15.95
CA ARG A 133 2.37 1.78 15.75
C ARG A 133 1.04 2.19 15.09
N THR A 134 0.79 3.50 15.07
CA THR A 134 -0.18 4.11 14.17
C THR A 134 0.56 4.69 12.98
N ARG A 135 0.24 4.21 11.78
CA ARG A 135 0.89 4.53 10.52
C ARG A 135 -0.04 5.30 9.60
N ARG A 136 0.53 5.78 8.50
CA ARG A 136 -0.18 6.50 7.44
C ARG A 136 0.04 5.79 6.12
N LEU A 137 -1.04 5.63 5.36
CA LEU A 137 -1.03 5.18 3.98
C LEU A 137 -1.59 6.31 3.12
N ARG A 138 -0.79 6.85 2.19
CA ARG A 138 -1.24 7.93 1.30
C ARG A 138 -1.85 7.33 0.04
N VAL A 139 -2.96 7.91 -0.40
CA VAL A 139 -3.65 7.53 -1.63
C VAL A 139 -3.78 8.76 -2.51
N LYS A 140 -3.42 8.63 -3.78
CA LYS A 140 -3.60 9.66 -4.80
C LYS A 140 -4.29 9.07 -6.01
N ILE A 141 -5.39 9.67 -6.41
CA ILE A 141 -6.21 9.26 -7.55
C ILE A 141 -6.05 10.32 -8.64
N VAL A 142 -5.78 9.86 -9.86
CA VAL A 142 -5.59 10.70 -11.04
C VAL A 142 -6.52 10.18 -12.13
N ALA A 143 -7.46 11.01 -12.57
CA ALA A 143 -8.28 10.72 -13.75
C ALA A 143 -7.45 10.81 -15.04
N ASP A 144 -7.86 10.04 -16.05
CA ASP A 144 -7.29 10.11 -17.41
C ASP A 144 -7.47 11.48 -18.08
#